data_AF-A0A1J0AKL0-F1
#
_entry.id   AF-A0A1J0AKL0-F1
#
_cell.length_a   1.000
_cell.length_b   1.000
_cell.length_c   1.000
_cell.angle_alpha   90.00
_cell.angle_beta   90.00
_cell.angle_gamma   90.00
#
_symmetry.space_group_name_H-M   'P 1'
#
loop_
_entity.id
_entity.type
_entity.pdbx_description
1 polymer ?
#
loop_
_entity_poly.entity_id
_entity_poly.type
_entity_poly.pdbx_seq_one_letter_code
_entity_poly.pdbx_strand_id
1 'polypeptide(L)'
;MATKRVYQLMADGAEKIELHLLRENMTQTEFSKSIKVSPSYVSQIMNKKIKVTAKTALKITRALQKESIRELFTMSTENDNEKHLLK
;
A
#
# COMPACT_ATOMS: atom_id res chain seq x y z
N MET A 1 13.23 -9.25 20.51
CA MET A 1 13.36 -8.52 19.23
C MET A 1 11.96 -8.35 18.67
N ALA A 2 11.49 -7.14 18.43
CA ALA A 2 10.16 -6.92 17.87
C ALA A 2 10.24 -6.97 16.34
N THR A 3 9.57 -7.94 15.73
CA THR A 3 9.40 -8.04 14.28
C THR A 3 8.10 -7.35 13.88
N LYS A 4 8.14 -6.42 12.93
CA LYS A 4 6.93 -5.77 12.42
C LYS A 4 6.53 -6.35 11.08
N ARG A 5 5.23 -6.64 10.92
CA ARG A 5 4.67 -7.02 9.62
C ARG A 5 4.53 -5.79 8.72
N VAL A 6 5.11 -5.88 7.54
CA VAL A 6 5.06 -4.86 6.49
C VAL A 6 4.56 -5.49 5.20
N TYR A 7 3.98 -4.65 4.34
CA TYR A 7 3.27 -5.08 3.14
C TYR A 7 3.78 -4.32 1.94
N GLN A 8 4.15 -5.03 0.87
CA GLN A 8 4.57 -4.41 -0.38
C GLN A 8 3.53 -4.68 -1.45
N LEU A 9 3.20 -3.65 -2.23
CA LEU A 9 2.22 -3.79 -3.31
C LEU A 9 2.78 -4.73 -4.39
N MET A 10 1.95 -5.65 -4.86
CA MET A 10 2.29 -6.56 -5.96
C MET A 10 2.12 -5.85 -7.30
N ALA A 11 2.73 -6.39 -8.37
CA ALA A 11 2.56 -5.82 -9.71
C ALA A 11 1.10 -5.87 -10.18
N ASP A 12 0.45 -7.02 -10.02
CA ASP A 12 -0.99 -7.20 -10.28
C ASP A 12 -1.86 -6.41 -9.28
N GLY A 13 -1.38 -6.21 -8.06
CA GLY A 13 -2.00 -5.34 -7.06
C GLY A 13 -2.12 -3.88 -7.51
N ALA A 14 -1.06 -3.35 -8.13
CA ALA A 14 -1.08 -1.99 -8.70
C ALA A 14 -2.07 -1.88 -9.86
N GLU A 15 -2.05 -2.85 -10.78
CA GLU A 15 -2.98 -2.90 -11.91
C GLU A 15 -4.45 -2.96 -11.44
N LYS A 16 -4.75 -3.76 -10.41
CA LYS A 16 -6.09 -3.83 -9.81
C LYS A 16 -6.54 -2.48 -9.24
N ILE A 17 -5.62 -1.72 -8.63
CA ILE A 17 -5.92 -0.36 -8.15
C ILE A 17 -6.20 0.57 -9.33
N GLU A 18 -5.35 0.57 -10.36
CA GLU A 18 -5.57 1.42 -11.55
C GLU A 18 -6.89 1.11 -12.24
N LEU A 19 -7.22 -0.16 -12.44
CA LEU A 19 -8.49 -0.58 -13.02
C LEU A 19 -9.69 -0.15 -12.18
N HIS A 20 -9.59 -0.22 -10.85
CA HIS A 20 -10.65 0.27 -9.97
C HIS A 20 -10.82 1.78 -10.10
N LEU A 21 -9.72 2.54 -10.08
CA LEU A 21 -9.76 4.00 -10.25
C LEU A 21 -10.38 4.42 -11.59
N LEU A 22 -10.04 3.72 -12.67
CA LEU A 22 -10.63 3.95 -13.99
C LEU A 22 -12.14 3.67 -14.01
N ARG A 23 -12.59 2.58 -13.37
CA ARG A 23 -14.02 2.21 -13.29
C ARG A 23 -14.84 3.22 -12.49
N GLU A 24 -14.27 3.74 -11.41
CA GLU A 24 -14.92 4.74 -10.55
C GLU A 24 -14.74 6.18 -11.05
N ASN A 25 -14.09 6.39 -12.21
CA ASN A 25 -13.70 7.70 -12.72
C ASN A 25 -12.97 8.57 -11.65
N MET A 26 -12.09 7.94 -10.89
CA MET A 26 -11.42 8.51 -9.73
C MET A 26 -9.93 8.71 -10.00
N THR A 27 -9.40 9.88 -9.64
CA THR A 27 -7.96 10.16 -9.71
C THR A 27 -7.20 9.56 -8.52
N GLN A 28 -5.87 9.35 -8.65
CA GLN A 28 -5.04 8.93 -7.51
C GLN A 28 -5.09 9.92 -6.33
N THR A 29 -5.29 11.21 -6.61
CA THR A 29 -5.44 12.26 -5.58
C THR A 29 -6.76 12.12 -4.82
N GLU A 30 -7.86 11.81 -5.51
CA GLU A 30 -9.14 11.54 -4.85
C GLU A 30 -9.11 10.24 -4.07
N PHE A 31 -8.47 9.22 -4.65
CA PHE A 31 -8.22 7.97 -3.95
C PHE A 31 -7.43 8.18 -2.66
N SER A 32 -6.36 8.99 -2.69
CA SER A 32 -5.57 9.29 -1.50
C SER A 32 -6.40 9.93 -0.39
N LYS A 33 -7.34 10.81 -0.75
CA LYS A 33 -8.30 11.41 0.20
C LYS A 33 -9.20 10.34 0.82
N SER A 34 -9.72 9.40 0.02
CA SER A 34 -10.61 8.33 0.50
C SER A 34 -9.95 7.45 1.57
N ILE A 35 -8.67 7.09 1.39
CA ILE A 35 -7.91 6.30 2.36
C ILE A 35 -7.19 7.14 3.43
N LYS A 36 -7.38 8.47 3.39
CA LYS A 36 -6.77 9.45 4.31
C LYS A 36 -5.25 9.34 4.37
N VAL A 37 -4.59 9.43 3.22
CA VAL A 37 -3.13 9.54 3.08
C VAL A 37 -2.76 10.59 2.03
N SER A 38 -1.49 11.01 1.97
CA SER A 38 -1.06 12.00 0.98
C SER A 38 -0.99 11.42 -0.44
N PRO A 39 -1.20 12.22 -1.50
CA PRO A 39 -1.06 11.77 -2.89
C PRO A 39 0.35 11.23 -3.19
N SER A 40 1.39 11.87 -2.65
CA SER A 40 2.78 11.40 -2.80
C SER A 40 2.98 10.02 -2.18
N TYR A 41 2.34 9.75 -1.04
CA TYR A 41 2.40 8.43 -0.41
C TYR A 41 1.72 7.37 -1.27
N VAL A 42 0.55 7.65 -1.85
CA VAL A 42 -0.09 6.76 -2.84
C VAL A 42 0.82 6.50 -4.03
N SER A 43 1.40 7.55 -4.61
CA SER A 43 2.33 7.40 -5.73
C SER A 43 3.51 6.48 -5.38
N GLN A 44 4.11 6.62 -4.20
CA GLN A 44 5.19 5.74 -3.74
C GLN A 44 4.73 4.28 -3.59
N ILE A 45 3.50 4.05 -3.13
CA ILE A 45 2.89 2.71 -3.01
C ILE A 45 2.67 2.10 -4.40
N MET A 46 2.03 2.83 -5.32
CA MET A 46 1.74 2.39 -6.69
C MET A 46 3.02 2.04 -7.45
N ASN A 47 4.07 2.83 -7.24
CA ASN A 47 5.40 2.57 -7.82
C ASN A 47 6.22 1.50 -7.05
N LYS A 48 5.63 0.84 -6.04
CA LYS A 48 6.26 -0.23 -5.24
C LYS A 48 7.56 0.18 -4.55
N LYS A 49 7.78 1.50 -4.37
CA LYS A 49 9.01 2.08 -3.77
C LYS A 49 9.07 1.94 -2.26
N ILE A 50 7.92 1.75 -1.62
CA ILE A 50 7.82 1.64 -0.16
C ILE A 50 7.03 0.41 0.25
N LYS A 51 7.32 -0.09 1.45
CA LYS A 51 6.44 -1.00 2.17
C LYS A 51 5.54 -0.21 3.10
N VAL A 52 4.35 -0.75 3.36
CA VAL A 52 3.32 -0.10 4.18
C VAL A 52 2.96 -0.94 5.38
N THR A 53 2.35 -0.29 6.37
CA THR A 53 1.83 -0.98 7.55
C THR A 53 0.57 -1.80 7.21
N ALA A 54 0.24 -2.78 8.06
CA ALA A 54 -1.04 -3.49 7.98
C ALA A 54 -2.25 -2.55 7.91
N LYS A 55 -2.22 -1.45 8.67
CA LYS A 55 -3.29 -0.44 8.71
C LYS A 55 -3.50 0.22 7.35
N THR A 56 -2.40 0.61 6.68
CA THR A 56 -2.47 1.21 5.34
C THR A 56 -2.92 0.19 4.30
N ALA A 57 -2.37 -1.03 4.33
CA ALA A 57 -2.75 -2.09 3.42
C ALA A 57 -4.25 -2.42 3.54
N LEU A 58 -4.79 -2.48 4.76
CA LEU A 58 -6.23 -2.67 5.02
C LEU A 58 -7.09 -1.53 4.47
N LYS A 59 -6.66 -0.27 4.62
CA LYS A 59 -7.40 0.88 4.07
C LYS A 59 -7.53 0.78 2.55
N ILE A 60 -6.43 0.44 1.86
CA ILE A 60 -6.42 0.27 0.41
C ILE A 60 -7.31 -0.90 0.00
N THR A 61 -7.13 -2.06 0.65
CA THR A 61 -7.92 -3.27 0.39
C THR A 61 -9.42 -3.00 0.53
N ARG A 62 -9.84 -2.30 1.59
CA ARG A 62 -11.24 -1.94 1.82
C ARG A 62 -11.77 -0.92 0.83
N ALA A 63 -10.96 0.07 0.45
CA ALA A 63 -11.35 1.05 -0.55
C ALA A 63 -11.64 0.38 -1.91
N LEU A 64 -10.89 -0.67 -2.24
CA LEU A 64 -11.11 -1.49 -3.44
C LEU A 64 -12.20 -2.57 -3.27
N GLN A 65 -12.88 -2.62 -2.11
CA GLN A 65 -13.88 -3.64 -1.77
C GLN A 65 -13.35 -5.08 -1.93
N LYS A 66 -12.08 -5.30 -1.58
CA LYS A 66 -11.44 -6.62 -1.57
C LYS A 66 -11.55 -7.27 -0.20
N GLU A 67 -11.54 -8.60 -0.18
CA GLU A 67 -11.72 -9.37 1.05
C GLU A 67 -10.40 -9.54 1.80
N SER A 68 -9.28 -9.61 1.07
CA SER A 68 -7.97 -9.92 1.65
C SER A 68 -6.86 -9.00 1.18
N ILE A 69 -6.02 -8.57 2.14
CA ILE A 69 -4.77 -7.81 1.86
C ILE A 69 -3.89 -8.57 0.86
N ARG A 70 -3.92 -9.91 0.90
CA ARG A 70 -3.10 -10.78 0.04
C ARG A 70 -3.49 -10.69 -1.44
N GLU A 71 -4.65 -10.14 -1.76
CA GLU A 71 -5.05 -9.91 -3.16
C GLU A 71 -4.26 -8.79 -3.84
N LEU A 72 -3.66 -7.89 -3.03
CA LEU A 72 -2.97 -6.68 -3.50
C LEU A 72 -1.52 -6.61 -3.02
N PHE A 73 -1.20 -7.20 -1.87
CA PHE A 73 0.10 -7.05 -1.21
C PHE A 73 0.75 -8.39 -0.86
N THR A 74 2.08 -8.46 -0.98
CA THR A 74 2.89 -9.46 -0.30
C THR A 74 3.22 -9.00 1.12
N MET A 75 3.29 -9.95 2.06
CA MET A 75 3.62 -9.68 3.45
C MET A 75 5.05 -10.14 3.74
N SER A 76 5.82 -9.30 4.42
CA SER A 76 7.15 -9.62 4.94
C SER A 76 7.30 -9.09 6.36
N THR A 77 8.36 -9.52 7.04
CA THR A 77 8.72 -9.03 8.37
C THR A 77 9.96 -8.17 8.28
N GLU A 78 9.91 -6.97 8.85
CA GLU A 78 11.09 -6.12 9.04
C GLU A 78 11.53 -6.14 10.50
N ASN A 79 12.85 -6.13 10.70
CA ASN A 79 13.49 -5.95 11.99
C ASN A 79 13.79 -4.46 12.18
N ASP A 80 13.49 -3.92 13.36
CA ASP A 80 13.67 -2.49 13.66
C ASP A 80 15.14 -1.98 13.57
N ASN A 81 16.12 -2.85 13.32
CA ASN A 81 17.56 -2.53 13.34
C ASN A 81 18.14 -1.95 12.03
N GLU A 82 17.39 -1.88 10.93
CA GLU A 82 17.94 -1.35 9.67
C GLU A 82 18.00 0.19 9.60
N LYS A 83 17.55 0.91 10.64
CA LYS A 83 17.65 2.38 10.72
C LYS A 83 19.01 2.91 11.22
N HIS A 84 20.00 2.06 11.48
CA HIS A 84 21.28 2.49 12.08
C HIS A 84 22.56 2.04 11.36
N LEU A 85 22.50 1.78 10.05
CA LEU A 85 23.70 1.50 9.23
C LEU A 85 23.97 2.54 8.13
N LEU A 86 23.45 3.76 8.28
CA LEU A 86 23.91 4.94 7.55
C LEU A 86 24.16 6.05 8.59
N LYS A 87 25.32 5.97 9.24
CA LYS A 87 25.99 7.12 9.84
C LYS A 87 27.16 7.49 8.93
#